data_AF-A0A6I3S0I3-F1
#
_entry.id   AF-A0A6I3S0I3-F1
#
_cell.length_a   1.000
_cell.length_b   1.000
_cell.length_c   1.000
_cell.angle_alpha   90.00
_cell.angle_beta   90.00
_cell.angle_gamma   90.00
#
_symmetry.space_group_name_H-M   'P 1'
#
loop_
_entity.id
_entity.type
_entity.pdbx_description
1 polymer ?
#
loop_
_entity_poly.entity_id
_entity_poly.type
_entity_poly.pdbx_seq_one_letter_code
_entity_poly.pdbx_strand_id
1 'polypeptide(L)'
;MPKCIKPSCNRGCCGHDHSSKAEQAPSIVDIEVVRKILSQAVVNMCKRAIACAEGELTRDELAEKDMKLMEWLGETFCGNNSHFEPGPEDWTTEGLAEYINQALPQIEENPEGEEMSSDEVVVKACAIFVGEAYKAIHDALKAGFPLLDADELPAPVASFVESWTLLFVGAPMGSNN
;
A
#
# COMPACT_ATOMS: atom_id res chain seq x y z
N MET A 1 27.43 -8.24 -72.91
CA MET A 1 27.36 -8.65 -71.48
C MET A 1 26.86 -7.45 -70.67
N PRO A 2 25.69 -7.52 -70.04
CA PRO A 2 25.01 -6.35 -69.47
C PRO A 2 25.45 -6.04 -68.03
N LYS A 3 25.43 -4.75 -67.69
CA LYS A 3 25.79 -4.17 -66.38
C LYS A 3 24.63 -4.35 -65.39
N CYS A 4 24.89 -4.88 -64.19
CA CYS A 4 23.93 -4.94 -63.09
C CYS A 4 23.61 -3.53 -62.57
N ILE A 5 22.31 -3.19 -62.56
CA ILE A 5 21.74 -1.97 -61.98
C ILE A 5 21.50 -2.25 -60.49
N LYS A 6 22.04 -1.43 -59.59
CA LYS A 6 21.72 -1.45 -58.16
C LYS A 6 20.35 -0.82 -57.91
N PRO A 7 19.45 -1.39 -57.10
CA PRO A 7 18.32 -0.64 -56.56
C PRO A 7 18.79 0.17 -55.34
N SER A 8 18.49 1.46 -55.34
CA SER A 8 18.53 2.31 -54.16
C SER A 8 17.28 2.06 -53.31
N CYS A 9 17.42 1.42 -52.15
CA CYS A 9 16.42 1.47 -51.09
C CYS A 9 16.93 2.38 -49.98
N ASN A 10 16.66 3.67 -50.14
CA ASN A 10 16.80 4.69 -49.10
C ASN A 10 15.44 4.94 -48.45
N ARG A 11 14.99 4.03 -47.57
CA ARG A 11 14.05 4.29 -46.46
C ARG A 11 13.84 3.01 -45.66
N GLY A 12 14.73 2.76 -44.70
CA GLY A 12 14.43 1.85 -43.60
C GLY A 12 13.36 2.49 -42.72
N CYS A 13 12.08 2.33 -43.07
CA CYS A 13 11.01 2.34 -42.07
C CYS A 13 11.13 1.01 -41.32
N CYS A 14 12.14 0.93 -40.45
CA CYS A 14 12.19 -0.07 -39.41
C CYS A 14 10.99 0.23 -38.52
N GLY A 15 10.02 -0.70 -38.53
CA GLY A 15 9.03 -0.83 -37.48
C GLY A 15 9.78 -0.91 -36.17
N HIS A 16 9.82 0.21 -35.47
CA HIS A 16 10.15 0.23 -34.07
C HIS A 16 8.81 0.06 -33.36
N ASP A 17 8.36 -1.19 -33.31
CA ASP A 17 7.54 -1.66 -32.22
C ASP A 17 8.40 -1.46 -30.95
N HIS A 18 8.40 -0.24 -30.40
CA HIS A 18 8.86 0.02 -29.04
C HIS A 18 7.77 -0.48 -28.07
N SER A 19 7.38 -1.75 -28.20
CA SER A 19 6.66 -2.47 -27.14
C SER A 19 7.66 -3.29 -26.34
N SER A 20 8.75 -2.65 -25.90
CA SER A 20 9.50 -3.13 -24.76
C SER A 20 8.80 -2.60 -23.52
N LYS A 21 7.64 -3.18 -23.17
CA LYS A 21 7.10 -3.02 -21.82
C LYS A 21 8.09 -3.73 -20.90
N ALA A 22 9.11 -3.01 -20.45
CA ALA A 22 9.77 -3.39 -19.21
C ALA A 22 8.67 -3.55 -18.17
N GLU A 23 8.70 -4.62 -17.38
CA GLU A 23 7.78 -4.77 -16.25
C GLU A 23 8.01 -3.58 -15.31
N GLN A 24 7.11 -2.58 -15.40
CA GLN A 24 7.11 -1.46 -14.47
C GLN A 24 6.65 -1.97 -13.11
N ALA A 25 7.29 -1.48 -12.06
CA ALA A 25 6.86 -1.76 -10.70
C ALA A 25 5.40 -1.28 -10.51
N PRO A 26 4.57 -2.00 -9.74
CA PRO A 26 3.22 -1.55 -9.45
C PRO A 26 3.24 -0.20 -8.72
N SER A 27 2.32 0.70 -9.05
CA SER A 27 2.30 2.06 -8.50
C SER A 27 1.56 2.15 -7.17
N ILE A 28 2.11 2.88 -6.20
CA ILE A 28 1.47 3.11 -4.88
C ILE A 28 0.29 4.09 -4.92
N VAL A 29 0.00 4.73 -6.06
CA VAL A 29 -1.21 5.55 -6.25
C VAL A 29 -2.33 4.80 -6.97
N ASP A 30 -2.08 3.55 -7.39
CA ASP A 30 -3.12 2.68 -7.93
C ASP A 30 -3.93 2.08 -6.78
N ILE A 31 -5.24 2.36 -6.78
CA ILE A 31 -6.19 1.89 -5.75
C ILE A 31 -6.17 0.37 -5.58
N GLU A 32 -6.03 -0.39 -6.67
CA GLU A 32 -6.03 -1.85 -6.61
C GLU A 32 -4.71 -2.40 -6.08
N VAL A 33 -3.59 -1.69 -6.31
CA VAL A 33 -2.29 -2.04 -5.71
C VAL A 33 -2.34 -1.80 -4.21
N VAL A 34 -2.80 -0.63 -3.77
CA VAL A 34 -2.93 -0.29 -2.34
C VAL A 34 -3.91 -1.23 -1.63
N ARG A 35 -5.07 -1.49 -2.23
CA ARG A 35 -6.07 -2.46 -1.71
C ARG A 35 -5.42 -3.82 -1.47
N LYS A 36 -4.64 -4.33 -2.41
CA LYS A 36 -3.94 -5.62 -2.29
C LYS A 36 -2.90 -5.61 -1.18
N ILE A 37 -2.09 -4.55 -1.09
CA ILE A 37 -1.09 -4.38 -0.02
C ILE A 37 -1.76 -4.47 1.35
N LEU A 38 -2.80 -3.67 1.57
CA LEU A 38 -3.49 -3.59 2.85
C LEU A 38 -4.28 -4.87 3.17
N SER A 39 -4.94 -5.48 2.18
CA SER A 39 -5.63 -6.77 2.35
C SER A 39 -4.66 -7.86 2.78
N GLN A 40 -3.51 -7.95 2.11
CA GLN A 40 -2.48 -8.92 2.45
C GLN A 40 -1.88 -8.67 3.83
N ALA A 41 -1.67 -7.40 4.21
CA ALA A 41 -1.22 -7.04 5.55
C ALA A 41 -2.20 -7.53 6.62
N VAL A 42 -3.50 -7.28 6.47
CA VAL A 42 -4.55 -7.73 7.41
C VAL A 42 -4.58 -9.26 7.53
N VAL A 43 -4.54 -9.99 6.41
CA VAL A 43 -4.51 -11.46 6.44
C VAL A 43 -3.25 -11.98 7.13
N ASN A 44 -2.09 -11.39 6.86
CA ASN A 44 -0.84 -11.77 7.51
C ASN A 44 -0.83 -11.45 9.01
N MET A 45 -1.44 -10.34 9.42
CA MET A 45 -1.65 -10.01 10.83
C MET A 45 -2.58 -11.03 11.50
N CYS A 46 -3.68 -11.40 10.86
CA CYS A 46 -4.59 -12.41 11.39
C CYS A 46 -3.90 -13.77 11.58
N LYS A 47 -3.15 -14.23 10.58
CA LYS A 47 -2.36 -15.49 10.67
C LYS A 47 -1.38 -15.47 11.84
N ARG A 48 -0.67 -14.35 12.04
CA ARG A 48 0.27 -14.19 13.17
C ARG A 48 -0.46 -14.12 14.52
N ALA A 49 -1.62 -13.46 14.59
CA ALA A 49 -2.42 -13.40 15.80
C ALA A 49 -2.92 -14.79 16.22
N ILE A 50 -3.37 -15.60 15.27
CA ILE A 50 -3.79 -16.99 15.48
C ILE A 50 -2.60 -17.83 15.95
N ALA A 51 -1.47 -17.81 15.23
CA ALA A 51 -0.26 -18.53 15.62
C ALA A 51 0.23 -18.13 17.03
N CYS A 52 0.09 -16.87 17.41
CA CYS A 52 0.41 -16.40 18.75
C CYS A 52 -0.55 -16.96 19.81
N ALA A 53 -1.86 -16.99 19.52
CA ALA A 53 -2.86 -17.56 20.40
C ALA A 53 -2.71 -19.09 20.56
N GLU A 54 -2.23 -19.78 19.53
CA GLU A 54 -1.95 -21.21 19.52
C GLU A 54 -0.59 -21.57 20.15
N GLY A 55 0.22 -20.56 20.49
CA GLY A 55 1.53 -20.74 21.11
C GLY A 55 2.66 -21.11 20.14
N GLU A 56 2.40 -21.04 18.83
CA GLU A 56 3.40 -21.25 17.77
C GLU A 56 4.33 -20.05 17.60
N LEU A 57 3.90 -18.88 18.07
CA LEU A 57 4.62 -17.61 18.01
C LEU A 57 4.52 -16.88 19.35
N THR A 58 5.62 -16.38 19.87
CA THR A 58 5.63 -15.62 21.12
C THR A 58 5.09 -14.20 20.94
N ARG A 59 4.70 -13.54 22.03
CA ARG A 59 4.26 -12.13 21.96
C ARG A 59 5.37 -11.18 21.51
N ASP A 60 6.61 -11.47 21.88
CA ASP A 60 7.76 -10.65 21.47
C ASP A 60 8.03 -10.80 19.97
N GLU A 61 7.93 -12.02 19.43
CA GLU A 61 8.01 -12.27 17.99
C GLU A 61 6.85 -11.62 17.23
N LEU A 62 5.64 -11.59 17.81
CA LEU A 62 4.50 -10.88 17.21
C LEU A 62 4.79 -9.40 17.07
N ALA A 63 5.23 -8.78 18.17
CA ALA A 63 5.60 -7.37 18.21
C ALA A 63 6.74 -7.06 17.22
N GLU A 64 7.77 -7.90 17.13
CA GLU A 64 8.85 -7.72 16.15
C GLU A 64 8.35 -7.79 14.71
N LYS A 65 7.45 -8.73 14.40
CA LYS A 65 6.84 -8.84 13.07
C LYS A 65 5.94 -7.64 12.75
N ASP A 66 5.26 -7.08 13.75
CA ASP A 66 4.43 -5.89 13.58
C ASP A 66 5.26 -4.63 13.37
N MET A 67 6.36 -4.47 14.10
CA MET A 67 7.33 -3.39 13.85
C MET A 67 7.86 -3.45 12.41
N LYS A 68 8.29 -4.63 11.95
CA LYS A 68 8.75 -4.82 10.56
C LYS A 68 7.66 -4.52 9.52
N LEU A 69 6.40 -4.85 9.82
CA LEU A 69 5.28 -4.49 8.95
C LEU A 69 5.09 -2.98 8.89
N MET A 70 5.11 -2.29 10.04
CA MET A 70 4.97 -0.83 10.09
C MET A 70 6.11 -0.12 9.35
N GLU A 71 7.36 -0.56 9.55
CA GLU A 71 8.53 -0.06 8.82
C GLU A 71 8.35 -0.26 7.31
N TRP A 72 7.98 -1.46 6.87
CA TRP A 72 7.79 -1.76 5.45
C TRP A 72 6.63 -0.96 4.83
N LEU A 73 5.52 -0.77 5.54
CA LEU A 73 4.41 0.08 5.09
C LEU A 73 4.84 1.55 5.00
N GLY A 74 5.57 2.05 6.00
CA GLY A 74 6.14 3.39 5.99
C GLY A 74 7.07 3.61 4.80
N GLU A 75 8.04 2.71 4.58
CA GLU A 75 8.91 2.75 3.40
C GLU A 75 8.10 2.73 2.09
N THR A 76 7.02 1.97 2.04
CA THR A 76 6.17 1.85 0.84
C THR A 76 5.42 3.16 0.55
N PHE A 77 4.71 3.71 1.52
CA PHE A 77 3.87 4.90 1.31
C PHE A 77 4.65 6.22 1.34
N CYS A 78 5.87 6.23 1.88
CA CYS A 78 6.84 7.32 1.68
C CYS A 78 7.60 7.23 0.34
N GLY A 79 7.28 6.25 -0.53
CA GLY A 79 7.92 6.11 -1.84
C GLY A 79 9.37 5.59 -1.81
N ASN A 80 9.83 5.08 -0.66
CA ASN A 80 11.20 4.59 -0.45
C ASN A 80 11.35 3.08 -0.73
N ASN A 81 10.26 2.36 -1.01
CA ASN A 81 10.28 0.92 -1.31
C ASN A 81 10.48 0.63 -2.80
N SER A 82 11.65 0.09 -3.15
CA SER A 82 12.03 -0.24 -4.55
C SER A 82 11.12 -1.25 -5.27
N HIS A 83 10.24 -1.96 -4.54
CA HIS A 83 9.27 -2.88 -5.12
C HIS A 83 8.08 -2.19 -5.79
N PHE A 84 7.90 -0.89 -5.52
CA PHE A 84 6.78 -0.11 -6.04
C PHE A 84 7.27 1.16 -6.74
N GLU A 85 6.50 1.61 -7.72
CA GLU A 85 6.69 2.93 -8.32
C GLU A 85 6.07 3.99 -7.38
N PRO A 86 6.83 5.01 -6.95
CA PRO A 86 6.26 6.12 -6.20
C PRO A 86 5.22 6.87 -7.04
N GLY A 87 4.32 7.59 -6.38
CA GLY A 87 3.41 8.48 -7.09
C GLY A 87 4.12 9.67 -7.72
N PRO A 88 3.35 10.59 -8.34
CA PRO A 88 3.85 11.91 -8.72
C PRO A 88 4.59 12.60 -7.56
N GLU A 89 5.60 13.43 -7.88
CA GLU A 89 6.45 14.12 -6.90
C GLU A 89 5.64 15.05 -5.97
N ASP A 90 4.57 15.65 -6.49
CA ASP A 90 3.64 16.53 -5.75
C ASP A 90 2.65 15.77 -4.85
N TRP A 91 2.55 14.45 -5.00
CA TRP A 91 1.64 13.62 -4.22
C TRP A 91 2.36 12.74 -3.20
N THR A 92 3.49 12.14 -3.60
CA THR A 92 4.22 11.19 -2.74
C THR A 92 4.77 11.92 -1.52
N THR A 93 4.55 11.36 -0.34
CA THR A 93 4.93 11.92 0.96
C THR A 93 4.23 13.23 1.32
N GLU A 94 4.48 14.36 0.66
CA GLU A 94 3.96 15.67 1.08
C GLU A 94 2.45 15.78 0.88
N GLY A 95 1.94 15.59 -0.35
CA GLY A 95 0.51 15.67 -0.64
C GLY A 95 -0.31 14.63 0.15
N LEU A 96 0.23 13.42 0.29
CA LEU A 96 -0.38 12.37 1.11
C LEU A 96 -0.40 12.75 2.60
N ALA A 97 0.68 13.31 3.15
CA ALA A 97 0.71 13.73 4.54
C ALA A 97 -0.28 14.86 4.83
N GLU A 98 -0.37 15.87 3.96
CA GLU A 98 -1.38 16.93 4.06
C GLU A 98 -2.80 16.35 4.08
N TYR A 99 -3.08 15.39 3.20
CA TYR A 99 -4.38 14.73 3.15
C TYR A 99 -4.65 13.89 4.41
N ILE A 100 -3.66 13.15 4.90
CA ILE A 100 -3.75 12.36 6.12
C ILE A 100 -4.05 13.24 7.33
N ASN A 101 -3.39 14.38 7.49
CA ASN A 101 -3.66 15.30 8.60
C ASN A 101 -5.11 15.83 8.56
N GLN A 102 -5.65 16.10 7.38
CA GLN A 102 -7.05 16.50 7.22
C GLN A 102 -8.04 15.38 7.54
N ALA A 103 -7.72 14.15 7.15
CA ALA A 103 -8.60 12.99 7.32
C ALA A 103 -8.53 12.36 8.73
N LEU A 104 -7.36 12.44 9.38
CA LEU A 104 -7.07 11.84 10.68
C LEU A 104 -6.51 12.91 11.64
N PRO A 105 -7.35 13.83 12.16
CA PRO A 105 -6.89 14.94 13.00
C PRO A 105 -6.20 14.49 14.30
N GLN A 106 -6.40 13.23 14.74
CA GLN A 106 -5.69 12.64 15.86
C GLN A 106 -4.16 12.47 15.62
N ILE A 107 -3.69 12.60 14.37
CA ILE A 107 -2.27 12.54 14.05
C ILE A 107 -1.56 13.82 14.52
N GLU A 108 -2.20 14.98 14.43
CA GLU A 108 -1.63 16.29 14.80
C GLU A 108 -1.27 16.43 16.29
N GLU A 109 -1.77 15.55 17.16
CA GLU A 109 -1.39 15.51 18.56
C GLU A 109 0.02 14.90 18.71
N ASN A 110 1.06 15.70 18.47
CA ASN A 110 2.39 15.45 19.02
C ASN A 110 2.43 15.98 20.47
N PRO A 111 2.61 15.14 21.50
CA PRO A 111 2.68 15.59 22.89
C PRO A 111 3.82 16.58 23.15
N GLU A 112 4.84 16.63 22.29
CA GLU A 112 6.00 17.52 22.42
C GLU A 112 5.83 18.87 21.70
N GLY A 113 4.75 19.05 20.93
CA GLY A 113 4.43 20.31 20.25
C GLY A 113 5.31 20.65 19.03
N GLU A 114 6.19 19.73 18.61
CA GLU A 114 6.96 19.85 17.38
C GLU A 114 6.13 19.41 16.17
N GLU A 115 6.23 20.16 15.07
CA GLU A 115 5.62 19.83 13.79
C GLU A 115 6.25 18.56 13.23
N MET A 116 5.43 17.55 12.95
CA MET A 116 5.89 16.29 12.35
C MET A 116 6.23 16.51 10.88
N SER A 117 7.31 15.89 10.41
CA SER A 117 7.60 15.78 8.99
C SER A 117 6.53 14.96 8.26
N SER A 118 6.43 15.13 6.94
CA SER A 118 5.50 14.38 6.10
C SER A 118 5.69 12.86 6.20
N ASP A 119 6.93 12.39 6.28
CA ASP A 119 7.23 10.97 6.49
C ASP A 119 6.72 10.48 7.85
N GLU A 120 6.91 11.26 8.92
CA GLU A 120 6.41 10.91 10.26
C GLU A 120 4.88 10.83 10.29
N VAL A 121 4.19 11.72 9.57
CA VAL A 121 2.73 11.67 9.41
C VAL A 121 2.28 10.37 8.73
N VAL A 122 2.92 9.98 7.62
CA VAL A 122 2.61 8.74 6.89
C VAL A 122 2.91 7.49 7.75
N VAL A 123 4.05 7.48 8.44
CA VAL A 123 4.42 6.39 9.36
C VAL A 123 3.43 6.29 10.53
N LYS A 124 2.99 7.41 11.10
CA LYS A 124 1.99 7.44 12.17
C LYS A 124 0.63 6.93 11.68
N ALA A 125 0.23 7.26 10.45
CA ALA A 125 -0.96 6.67 9.82
C ALA A 125 -0.84 5.15 9.64
N CYS A 126 0.32 4.64 9.22
CA CYS A 126 0.57 3.19 9.14
C CYS A 126 0.46 2.50 10.51
N ALA A 127 0.96 3.14 11.57
CA ALA A 127 0.83 2.63 12.93
C ALA A 127 -0.64 2.59 13.41
N ILE A 128 -1.43 3.63 13.09
CA ILE A 128 -2.87 3.65 13.37
C ILE A 128 -3.58 2.54 12.60
N PHE A 129 -3.28 2.36 11.31
CA PHE A 129 -3.82 1.28 10.49
C PHE A 129 -3.58 -0.09 11.14
N VAL A 130 -2.33 -0.39 11.55
CA VAL A 130 -2.00 -1.66 12.21
C VAL A 130 -2.77 -1.83 13.52
N GLY A 131 -2.87 -0.77 14.33
CA GLY A 131 -3.64 -0.79 15.58
C GLY A 131 -5.14 -1.05 15.37
N GLU A 132 -5.74 -0.42 14.36
CA GLU A 132 -7.16 -0.61 14.01
C GLU A 132 -7.43 -1.95 13.31
N ALA A 133 -6.49 -2.43 12.49
CA ALA A 133 -6.59 -3.71 11.82
C ALA A 133 -6.73 -4.85 12.84
N TYR A 134 -6.04 -4.80 13.98
CA TYR A 134 -6.24 -5.79 15.05
C TYR A 134 -7.65 -5.78 15.62
N LYS A 135 -8.29 -4.61 15.74
CA LYS A 135 -9.69 -4.52 16.18
C LYS A 135 -10.61 -5.14 15.12
N ALA A 136 -10.41 -4.81 13.84
CA ALA A 136 -11.19 -5.37 12.74
C ALA A 136 -11.02 -6.90 12.64
N ILE A 137 -9.80 -7.41 12.80
CA ILE A 137 -9.50 -8.86 12.84
C ILE A 137 -10.22 -9.52 14.00
N HIS A 138 -10.08 -8.97 15.21
CA HIS A 138 -10.72 -9.52 16.41
C HIS A 138 -12.23 -9.59 16.25
N ASP A 139 -12.87 -8.51 15.77
CA ASP A 139 -14.31 -8.45 15.61
C ASP A 139 -14.82 -9.40 14.52
N ALA A 140 -14.09 -9.55 13.41
CA ALA A 140 -14.39 -10.52 12.36
C ALA A 140 -14.33 -11.96 12.89
N LEU A 141 -13.25 -12.32 13.59
CA LEU A 141 -13.08 -13.66 14.17
C LEU A 141 -14.16 -13.95 15.22
N LYS A 142 -14.48 -12.97 16.07
CA LYS A 142 -15.56 -13.09 17.07
C LYS A 142 -16.94 -13.27 16.41
N ALA A 143 -17.16 -12.68 15.25
CA ALA A 143 -18.38 -12.87 14.45
C ALA A 143 -18.37 -14.17 13.63
N GLY A 144 -17.30 -14.98 13.70
CA GLY A 144 -17.18 -16.25 13.00
C GLY A 144 -16.75 -16.14 11.53
N PHE A 145 -16.22 -14.99 11.12
CA PHE A 145 -15.68 -14.80 9.77
C PHE A 145 -14.20 -15.20 9.72
N PRO A 146 -13.83 -16.18 8.89
CA PRO A 146 -12.43 -16.52 8.70
C PRO A 146 -11.72 -15.48 7.81
N LEU A 147 -10.42 -15.24 8.05
CA LEU A 147 -9.58 -14.34 7.27
C LEU A 147 -8.40 -15.12 6.66
N LEU A 148 -8.68 -15.83 5.56
CA LEU A 148 -7.74 -16.79 4.97
C LEU A 148 -7.07 -16.26 3.70
N ASP A 149 -7.84 -15.53 2.89
CA ASP A 149 -7.48 -15.04 1.57
C ASP A 149 -7.63 -13.51 1.52
N ALA A 150 -6.63 -12.85 0.95
CA ALA A 150 -6.61 -11.40 0.78
C ALA A 150 -7.54 -10.94 -0.35
N ASP A 151 -7.82 -11.81 -1.32
CA ASP A 151 -8.72 -11.51 -2.44
C ASP A 151 -10.21 -11.70 -2.06
N GLU A 152 -10.49 -12.39 -0.95
CA GLU A 152 -11.85 -12.74 -0.50
C GLU A 152 -12.11 -12.32 0.95
N LEU A 153 -11.88 -11.04 1.26
CA LEU A 153 -12.12 -10.52 2.61
C LEU A 153 -13.63 -10.50 2.95
N PRO A 154 -14.02 -10.89 4.18
CA PRO A 154 -15.37 -10.68 4.70
C PRO A 154 -15.76 -9.21 4.66
N ALA A 155 -17.04 -8.92 4.37
CA ALA A 155 -17.54 -7.57 4.13
C ALA A 155 -17.12 -6.51 5.18
N PRO A 156 -17.14 -6.78 6.50
CA PRO A 156 -16.69 -5.80 7.49
C PRO A 156 -15.20 -5.44 7.35
N VAL A 157 -14.35 -6.44 7.06
CA VAL A 157 -12.91 -6.25 6.89
C VAL A 157 -12.58 -5.65 5.53
N ALA A 158 -13.30 -6.05 4.47
CA ALA A 158 -13.21 -5.44 3.16
C ALA A 158 -13.54 -3.94 3.21
N SER A 159 -14.61 -3.55 3.94
CA SER A 159 -14.97 -2.13 4.14
C SER A 159 -13.92 -1.36 4.93
N PHE A 160 -13.30 -1.98 5.93
CA PHE A 160 -12.17 -1.39 6.66
C PHE A 160 -10.99 -1.14 5.73
N VAL A 161 -10.58 -2.15 4.95
CA VAL A 161 -9.48 -2.04 3.99
C VAL A 161 -9.79 -1.00 2.92
N GLU A 162 -11.02 -0.92 2.42
CA GLU A 162 -11.44 0.10 1.45
C GLU A 162 -11.20 1.52 1.99
N SER A 163 -11.67 1.82 3.19
CA SER A 163 -11.51 3.17 3.77
C SER A 163 -10.04 3.57 3.88
N TRP A 164 -9.18 2.66 4.34
CA TRP A 164 -7.74 2.90 4.41
C TRP A 164 -7.09 2.96 3.03
N THR A 165 -7.57 2.18 2.06
CA THR A 165 -7.11 2.28 0.67
C THR A 165 -7.38 3.68 0.12
N LEU A 166 -8.61 4.19 0.29
CA LEU A 166 -8.98 5.54 -0.13
C LEU A 166 -8.12 6.61 0.57
N LEU A 167 -7.80 6.43 1.86
CA LEU A 167 -6.88 7.30 2.57
C LEU A 167 -5.52 7.39 1.87
N PHE A 168 -4.88 6.23 1.67
CA PHE A 168 -3.50 6.15 1.20
C PHE A 168 -3.32 6.55 -0.27
N VAL A 169 -4.38 6.49 -1.08
CA VAL A 169 -4.36 7.02 -2.46
C VAL A 169 -4.86 8.45 -2.57
N GLY A 170 -5.25 9.11 -1.48
CA GLY A 170 -5.77 10.48 -1.52
C GLY A 170 -7.18 10.63 -2.08
N ALA A 171 -7.91 9.53 -2.21
CA ALA A 171 -9.26 9.57 -2.71
C ALA A 171 -10.23 9.99 -1.61
N PRO A 172 -11.23 10.85 -1.90
CA PRO A 172 -12.23 11.24 -0.93
C PRO A 172 -12.93 10.00 -0.38
N MET A 173 -12.86 9.82 0.94
CA MET A 173 -13.67 8.81 1.60
C MET A 173 -15.12 9.22 1.42
N GLY A 174 -15.90 8.39 0.71
CA GLY A 174 -17.30 8.70 0.42
C GLY A 174 -18.03 9.14 1.69
N SER A 175 -18.63 10.34 1.64
CA SER A 175 -19.51 10.80 2.71
C SER A 175 -20.65 9.80 2.84
N ASN A 176 -20.62 8.96 3.88
CA ASN A 176 -21.82 8.25 4.32
C ASN A 176 -22.79 9.30 4.83
N ASN A 177 -23.66 9.75 3.94
CA ASN A 177 -24.86 10.52 4.26
C ASN A 177 -26.03 9.57 4.47
#